data_AF-A0A1C5M5Z4-F1
#
_entry.id   AF-A0A1C5M5Z4-F1
#
_cell.length_a   1.000
_cell.length_b   1.000
_cell.length_c   1.000
_cell.angle_alpha   90.00
_cell.angle_beta   90.00
_cell.angle_gamma   90.00
#
_symmetry.space_group_name_H-M   'P 1'
#
loop_
_entity.id
_entity.type
_entity.pdbx_description
1 polymer ?
#
loop_
_entity_poly.entity_id
_entity_poly.type
_entity_poly.pdbx_seq_one_letter_code
_entity_poly.pdbx_strand_id
1 'polypeptide(L)' 'MVTGIDSFKEWFKGSEEQYAIIGGTASYILMTEEGLDFHATKDIDLVLII' A
#
# COMPACT_ATOMS: atom_id res chain seq x y z
N MET A 1 8.92 -4.56 6.41
CA MET A 1 7.56 -4.24 6.86
C MET A 1 7.32 -2.75 6.60
N VAL A 2 6.41 -2.40 5.69
CA VAL A 2 6.00 -0.99 5.48
C VAL A 2 5.29 -0.54 6.74
N THR A 3 5.90 0.34 7.51
CA THR A 3 5.32 0.82 8.78
C THR A 3 4.07 1.65 8.48
N GLY A 4 2.91 1.23 9.00
CA GLY A 4 1.65 1.99 8.91
C GLY A 4 0.66 1.53 7.84
N ILE A 5 0.99 0.53 7.01
CA ILE A 5 0.05 0.02 5.99
C ILE A 5 -1.21 -0.61 6.61
N ASP A 6 -1.07 -1.32 7.74
CA ASP A 6 -2.21 -1.93 8.42
C ASP A 6 -3.15 -0.86 9.02
N SER A 7 -2.58 0.18 9.64
CA SER A 7 -3.35 1.32 10.14
C SER A 7 -4.03 2.09 9.03
N PHE A 8 -3.37 2.25 7.88
CA PHE A 8 -3.95 2.87 6.69
C PHE A 8 -5.17 2.07 6.20
N LYS A 9 -5.04 0.74 6.04
CA LYS A 9 -6.14 -0.14 5.63
C LYS A 9 -7.35 -0.04 6.56
N GLU A 10 -7.11 -0.02 7.88
CA GLU A 10 -8.20 0.12 8.86
C GLU A 10 -8.91 1.48 8.77
N TRP A 11 -8.15 2.57 8.60
CA TRP A 11 -8.72 3.92 8.50
C TRP A 11 -9.55 4.13 7.23
N PHE A 12 -9.13 3.53 6.11
CA PHE A 12 -9.77 3.68 4.81
C PHE A 12 -10.72 2.54 4.45
N LYS A 13 -11.09 1.71 5.43
CA LYS A 13 -12.04 0.61 5.24
C LYS A 13 -13.40 1.14 4.76
N GLY A 14 -13.92 0.55 3.68
CA GLY A 14 -15.15 1.01 3.02
C GLY A 14 -14.96 2.16 2.02
N SER A 15 -13.71 2.57 1.77
CA SER A 15 -13.36 3.57 0.75
C SER A 15 -12.39 3.03 -0.30
N GLU A 16 -12.33 1.70 -0.48
CA GLU A 16 -11.36 1.02 -1.34
C GLU A 16 -11.52 1.37 -2.82
N GLU A 17 -12.69 1.84 -3.25
CA GLU A 17 -12.93 2.28 -4.63
C GLU A 17 -12.52 3.74 -4.88
N GLN A 18 -12.17 4.47 -3.82
CA GLN A 18 -11.87 5.90 -3.86
C GLN A 18 -10.36 6.19 -3.85
N TYR A 19 -9.52 5.16 -3.84
CA TYR A 19 -8.08 5.32 -3.95
C TYR A 19 -7.40 4.10 -4.58
N ALA A 20 -6.20 4.33 -5.10
CA ALA A 20 -5.25 3.27 -5.46
C ALA A 20 -3.90 3.56 -4.78
N ILE A 21 -3.35 2.56 -4.08
CA ILE A 21 -1.97 2.63 -3.57
C ILE A 21 -1.03 2.44 -4.77
N ILE A 22 -0.05 3.32 -4.90
CA ILE A 22 0.95 3.30 -5.96
C ILE A 22 2.36 3.33 -5.36
N GLY A 23 3.38 3.50 -6.21
CA GLY A 23 4.76 3.66 -5.78
C GLY A 23 5.33 2.41 -5.11
N GLY A 24 6.30 2.63 -4.22
CA GLY A 24 7.07 1.53 -3.62
C GLY A 24 6.26 0.65 -2.67
N THR A 25 5.22 1.19 -2.03
CA THR A 25 4.31 0.39 -1.20
C THR A 25 3.53 -0.61 -2.05
N ALA A 26 3.04 -0.20 -3.23
CA ALA A 26 2.35 -1.12 -4.14
C ALA A 26 3.29 -2.23 -4.63
N SER A 27 4.51 -1.88 -5.05
CA SER A 27 5.52 -2.87 -5.45
C SER A 27 5.88 -3.83 -4.31
N TYR A 28 6.03 -3.33 -3.07
CA TYR A 28 6.30 -4.17 -1.90
C TYR A 28 5.19 -5.20 -1.66
N ILE A 29 3.92 -4.80 -1.73
CA ILE A 29 2.78 -5.70 -1.52
C ILE A 29 2.80 -6.81 -2.58
N LEU A 30 2.88 -6.44 -3.86
CA LEU A 30 2.86 -7.39 -4.98
C LEU A 30 4.06 -8.35 -4.94
N MET A 31 5.26 -7.85 -4.64
CA MET A 31 6.46 -8.70 -4.58
C MET A 31 6.47 -9.63 -3.36
N THR A 32 5.91 -9.18 -2.24
CA THR A 32 5.76 -10.02 -1.03
C THR A 32 4.78 -11.17 -1.30
N GLU A 33 3.69 -10.94 -2.01
CA GLU A 33 2.75 -11.99 -2.43
C GLU A 33 3.42 -13.05 -3.32
N GLU A 34 4.37 -12.64 -4.17
CA GLU A 34 5.18 -13.51 -5.02
C GLU A 34 6.40 -14.14 -4.30
N GLY A 35 6.56 -13.90 -2.99
CA GLY A 35 7.65 -14.45 -2.18
C GLY A 35 9.03 -13.86 -2.49
N LEU A 36 9.08 -12.69 -3.12
CA LEU A 36 10.31 -11.97 -3.45
C LEU A 36 10.65 -10.96 -2.34
N ASP A 37 11.93 -10.89 -1.97
CA ASP A 37 12.40 -9.92 -0.99
C ASP A 37 12.47 -8.52 -1.62
N PHE A 38 11.61 -7.61 -1.16
CA PHE A 38 11.61 -6.21 -1.59
C PHE A 38 11.78 -5.25 -0.41
N HIS A 39 12.56 -4.20 -0.61
CA HIS A 39 12.78 -3.19 0.42
C HIS A 39 11.53 -2.32 0.61
N ALA A 40 10.94 -2.39 1.81
CA ALA A 40 9.82 -1.54 2.19
C ALA A 40 10.20 -0.04 2.11
N THR A 41 9.30 0.78 1.57
CA THR A 41 9.44 2.25 1.59
C THR A 41 8.95 2.84 2.91
N LYS A 42 9.33 4.09 3.19
CA LYS A 42 8.95 4.80 4.43
C LYS A 42 7.62 5.56 4.30
N ASP A 43 7.13 5.69 3.08
CA ASP A 43 5.99 6.47 2.63
C ASP A 43 4.96 5.58 1.90
N ILE A 44 3.71 6.05 1.88
CA ILE A 44 2.59 5.46 1.16
C ILE A 44 2.16 6.45 0.09
N ASP A 45 2.45 6.16 -1.17
CA ASP A 45 1.96 6.93 -2.31
C ASP A 45 0.55 6.45 -2.70
N LEU A 46 -0.37 7.38 -2.95
CA LEU A 46 -1.74 7.05 -3.36
C LEU A 46 -2.30 8.04 -4.38
N VAL A 47 -3.17 7.54 -5.25
CA VAL A 47 -4.02 8.34 -6.15
C VAL A 47 -5.44 8.29 -5.61
N LEU A 48 -6.09 9.46 -5.49
CA LEU A 48 -7.51 9.56 -5.15
C LEU A 48 -8.36 9.49 -6.41
N ILE A 49 -9.46 8.73 -6.33
CA ILE A 49 -10.45 8.58 -7.39
C ILE A 49 -11.68 9.38 -6.96
N ILE A 50 -12.03 10.39 -7.75
CA ILE A 50 -13.10 11.38 -7.49
C ILE A 50 -14.05 11.49 -8.68
#